data_AF-A0A453SEP4-F1
#
_entry.id   AF-A0A453SEP4-F1
#
_cell.length_a   1.000
_cell.length_b   1.000
_cell.length_c   1.000
_cell.angle_alpha   90.00
_cell.angle_beta   90.00
_cell.angle_gamma   90.00
#
_symmetry.space_group_name_H-M   'P 1'
#
loop_
_entity.id
_entity.type
_entity.pdbx_description
1 polymer ?
#
loop_
_entity_poly.entity_id
_entity_poly.type
_entity_poly.pdbx_seq_one_letter_code
_entity_poly.pdbx_strand_id
1 'polypeptide(L)' 'WRERENNRRRERRRRAIAAKIYTGLRAYGNYNLPKHCDNNEVLKALCNEAGWVVEPDGTTYRR' A
#
# COMPACT_ATOMS: atom_id res chain seq x y z
N TRP A 1 28.04 -5.86 -12.47
CA TRP A 1 27.35 -7.01 -11.86
C TRP A 1 26.93 -6.73 -10.41
N ARG A 2 27.86 -6.27 -9.55
CA ARG A 2 27.62 -5.86 -8.14
C ARG A 2 26.47 -4.86 -7.96
N GLU A 3 26.39 -3.82 -8.79
CA GLU A 3 25.33 -2.79 -8.69
C GLU A 3 23.92 -3.34 -8.98
N ARG A 4 23.80 -4.24 -9.95
CA ARG A 4 22.52 -4.90 -10.27
C ARG A 4 22.04 -5.75 -9.09
N GLU A 5 22.95 -6.44 -8.42
CA GLU A 5 22.62 -7.24 -7.24
C GLU A 5 22.24 -6.38 -6.03
N ASN A 6 22.97 -5.28 -5.80
CA ASN A 6 22.61 -4.28 -4.79
C ASN A 6 21.22 -3.69 -5.03
N ASN A 7 20.86 -3.40 -6.30
CA ASN A 7 19.52 -2.95 -6.67
C ASN A 7 18.46 -4.02 -6.37
N ARG A 8 18.71 -5.28 -6.71
CA ARG A 8 17.80 -6.40 -6.36
C ARG A 8 17.61 -6.52 -4.85
N ARG A 9 18.68 -6.39 -4.06
CA ARG A 9 18.60 -6.46 -2.59
C ARG A 9 17.80 -5.29 -2.00
N ARG A 10 18.02 -4.07 -2.50
CA ARG A 10 17.25 -2.88 -2.10
C ARG A 10 15.77 -3.05 -2.43
N GLU A 11 15.45 -3.53 -3.62
CA GLU A 11 14.07 -3.72 -4.05
C GLU A 11 13.36 -4.81 -3.23
N ARG A 12 14.03 -5.94 -2.95
CA ARG A 12 13.50 -6.97 -2.04
C ARG A 12 13.23 -6.40 -0.64
N ARG A 13 14.16 -5.61 -0.09
CA ARG A 13 13.97 -4.98 1.22
C ARG A 13 12.80 -3.99 1.20
N ARG A 14 12.68 -3.17 0.17
CA ARG A 14 11.56 -2.24 -0.02
C ARG A 14 10.22 -2.97 -0.07
N ARG A 15 10.12 -4.04 -0.86
CA ARG A 15 8.91 -4.87 -0.97
C ARG A 15 8.55 -5.55 0.34
N ALA A 16 9.55 -6.08 1.06
CA ALA A 16 9.31 -6.71 2.36
C ALA A 16 8.78 -5.72 3.40
N ILE A 17 9.25 -4.47 3.40
CA ILE A 17 8.74 -3.42 4.28
C ILE A 17 7.30 -3.06 3.90
N ALA A 18 7.04 -2.81 2.62
CA ALA A 18 5.69 -2.49 2.15
C ALA A 18 4.69 -3.62 2.50
N ALA A 19 5.06 -4.88 2.30
CA ALA A 19 4.24 -6.02 2.66
C ALA A 19 3.89 -6.06 4.16
N LYS A 20 4.85 -5.76 5.04
CA LYS A 20 4.62 -5.66 6.48
C LYS A 20 3.64 -4.53 6.83
N ILE A 21 3.77 -3.37 6.20
CA ILE A 21 2.87 -2.22 6.40
C ILE A 21 1.44 -2.58 5.98
N TYR A 22 1.25 -3.08 4.75
CA TYR A 22 -0.08 -3.47 4.26
C TYR A 22 -0.72 -4.58 5.09
N THR A 23 0.07 -5.54 5.57
CA THR A 23 -0.43 -6.60 6.47
C THR A 23 -0.93 -6.01 7.79
N GLY A 24 -0.18 -5.08 8.39
CA GLY A 24 -0.59 -4.38 9.61
C GLY A 24 -1.86 -3.56 9.42
N LEU A 25 -1.92 -2.77 8.35
CA LEU A 25 -3.11 -1.97 8.00
C LEU A 25 -4.35 -2.83 7.77
N ARG A 26 -4.21 -3.98 7.09
CA ARG A 26 -5.33 -4.90 6.87
C ARG A 26 -5.82 -5.51 8.19
N ALA A 27 -4.91 -5.85 9.10
CA ALA A 27 -5.28 -6.49 10.37
C ALA A 27 -5.84 -5.51 11.41
N TYR A 28 -5.32 -4.27 11.45
CA TYR A 28 -5.56 -3.34 12.54
C TYR A 28 -6.15 -1.99 12.11
N GLY A 29 -6.27 -1.70 10.81
CA GLY A 29 -6.78 -0.42 10.30
C GLY A 29 -8.30 -0.27 10.40
N ASN A 30 -9.02 -1.30 10.87
CA ASN A 30 -10.48 -1.30 11.04
C ASN A 30 -11.25 -0.85 9.78
N TYR A 31 -10.69 -1.12 8.60
CA TYR A 31 -11.31 -0.79 7.33
C TYR A 31 -12.41 -1.82 6.99
N ASN A 32 -13.55 -1.33 6.50
CA ASN A 32 -14.62 -2.18 5.95
C ASN A 32 -14.23 -2.72 4.57
N LEU A 33 -13.25 -3.62 4.53
CA LEU A 33 -12.72 -4.23 3.31
C LEU A 33 -13.24 -5.66 3.13
N PRO A 34 -13.40 -6.13 1.87
CA PRO A 34 -13.71 -7.53 1.60
C PRO A 34 -12.68 -8.49 2.21
N LYS A 35 -13.11 -9.72 2.55
CA LYS A 35 -12.26 -10.76 3.13
C LYS A 35 -11.00 -11.07 2.29
N HIS A 36 -11.06 -10.86 0.98
CA HIS A 36 -9.97 -11.10 0.03
C HIS A 36 -9.47 -9.81 -0.62
N CYS A 37 -9.39 -8.71 0.15
CA CYS A 37 -8.96 -7.43 -0.41
C CYS A 37 -7.47 -7.41 -0.81
N ASP A 38 -7.16 -6.68 -1.88
CA ASP A 38 -5.79 -6.47 -2.33
C ASP A 38 -5.10 -5.29 -1.59
N ASN A 39 -3.87 -4.92 -1.96
CA ASN A 39 -3.17 -3.81 -1.31
C ASN A 39 -3.66 -2.42 -1.77
N ASN A 40 -4.22 -2.32 -2.98
CA ASN A 40 -4.73 -1.06 -3.51
C ASN A 40 -6.03 -0.68 -2.82
N GLU A 41 -6.88 -1.65 -2.47
CA GLU A 41 -8.08 -1.41 -1.66
C GLU A 41 -7.74 -0.91 -0.27
N VAL A 42 -6.71 -1.48 0.37
CA VAL A 42 -6.17 -0.98 1.66
C VAL A 42 -5.64 0.44 1.51
N LEU A 43 -4.90 0.73 0.42
CA LEU A 43 -4.36 2.07 0.16
C LEU A 43 -5.48 3.09 -0.06
N LYS A 44 -6.53 2.74 -0.82
CA LYS A 44 -7.70 3.59 -1.03
C LYS A 44 -8.42 3.89 0.29
N ALA A 45 -8.62 2.89 1.14
CA ALA A 45 -9.23 3.08 2.46
C ALA A 45 -8.40 4.04 3.33
N LEU A 46 -7.07 3.86 3.35
CA LEU A 46 -6.15 4.76 4.05
C LEU A 46 -6.20 6.20 3.51
N CYS A 47 -6.24 6.38 2.19
CA CYS A 47 -6.36 7.71 1.58
C CYS A 47 -7.67 8.39 1.99
N ASN A 48 -8.79 7.67 1.94
CA ASN A 48 -10.09 8.18 2.36
C ASN A 48 -10.09 8.56 3.85
N GLU A 49 -9.51 7.73 4.72
CA GLU A 49 -9.34 8.02 6.15
C GLU A 49 -8.51 9.30 6.38
N ALA A 50 -7.45 9.48 5.59
CA ALA A 50 -6.60 10.67 5.64
C ALA A 50 -7.23 11.92 5.00
N GLY A 51 -8.49 11.86 4.56
CA GLY A 51 -9.23 12.98 3.95
C GLY A 51 -8.88 13.26 2.49
N TRP A 52 -8.28 12.28 1.79
CA TRP A 52 -8.04 12.35 0.36
C TRP A 52 -9.17 11.68 -0.41
N VAL A 53 -9.48 12.22 -1.59
CA VAL A 53 -10.37 11.58 -2.55
C VAL A 53 -9.51 10.77 -3.52
N VAL A 54 -9.89 9.51 -3.77
CA VAL A 54 -9.25 8.63 -4.75
C VAL A 54 -10.24 8.26 -5.84
N GLU A 55 -9.94 8.64 -7.07
CA GLU A 55 -10.75 8.33 -8.25
C GLU A 55 -10.49 6.91 -8.78
N PRO A 56 -11.40 6.36 -9.62
CA PRO A 56 -11.25 5.01 -10.17
C PRO A 56 -9.98 4.82 -11.00
N ASP A 57 -9.50 5.88 -11.66
CA ASP A 57 -8.27 5.91 -12.46
C ASP A 57 -6.99 5.99 -11.59
N GLY A 58 -7.13 6.17 -10.28
CA GLY A 58 -6.03 6.29 -9.32
C GLY A 58 -5.58 7.73 -9.06
N THR A 59 -6.25 8.73 -9.64
CA THR A 59 -6.00 10.15 -9.34
C THR A 59 -6.39 10.44 -7.89
N THR A 60 -5.52 11.10 -7.14
CA THR A 60 -5.75 11.46 -5.73
C THR A 60 -5.61 12.95 -5.50
N TYR A 61 -6.58 13.56 -4.82
CA TYR A 61 -6.55 14.97 -4.43
C TYR A 61 -7.16 15.18 -3.04
N ARG A 62 -6.86 16.32 -2.42
CA ARG A 62 -7.39 16.70 -1.12
C ARG A 62 -8.58 17.64 -1.31
N ARG A 63 -9.68 17.38 -0.63
CA ARG A 63 -10.83 18.28 -0.58
C ARG A 63 -10.53 19.48 0.32
#